data_AF-A0A1F9C2V4-F1
#
_entry.id   AF-A0A1F9C2V4-F1
#
_cell.length_a   1.000
_cell.length_b   1.000
_cell.length_c   1.000
_cell.angle_alpha   90.00
_cell.angle_beta   90.00
_cell.angle_gamma   90.00
#
_symmetry.space_group_name_H-M   'P 1'
#
loop_
_entity.id
_entity.type
_entity.pdbx_description
1 polymer ?
#
loop_
_entity_poly.entity_id
_entity_poly.type
_entity_poly.pdbx_seq_one_letter_code
_entity_poly.pdbx_strand_id
1 'polypeptide(L)'
;MKYLHKTESYSLPQRLPFIPLKGTVIFPYVMVPLFLQSKEVLTLLNKSAPENSLFGCLYQRPPFPKDPQPRDLLSVGTVCRILQLVKLPNRGMMVLIEGLSRVFIQNLILKVNPQSAISPSQRALPPGQKPLWGGA
;
A
#
# COMPACT_ATOMS: atom_id res chain seq x y z
N MET A 1 37.01 16.06 6.11
CA MET A 1 36.22 14.85 5.81
C MET A 1 35.26 15.19 4.67
N LYS A 2 35.47 14.63 3.47
CA LYS A 2 34.61 14.87 2.29
C LYS A 2 33.37 13.98 2.42
N TYR A 3 32.20 14.55 2.69
CA TYR A 3 30.94 13.83 2.59
C TYR A 3 30.64 13.61 1.11
N LEU A 4 30.81 12.38 0.64
CA LEU A 4 30.32 11.95 -0.67
C LEU A 4 28.80 11.87 -0.59
N HIS A 5 28.11 12.91 -1.04
CA HIS A 5 26.75 12.74 -1.53
C HIS A 5 26.86 11.87 -2.79
N LYS A 6 26.76 10.56 -2.61
CA LYS A 6 26.52 9.64 -3.72
C LYS A 6 25.09 9.94 -4.18
N THR A 7 24.94 10.87 -5.12
CA THR A 7 23.66 11.08 -5.80
C THR A 7 23.44 9.87 -6.69
N GLU A 8 22.99 8.76 -6.10
CA GLU A 8 22.48 7.65 -6.88
C GLU A 8 21.21 8.14 -7.58
N SER A 9 21.30 8.35 -8.89
CA SER A 9 20.18 8.68 -9.75
C SER A 9 19.28 7.45 -9.90
N TYR A 10 18.33 7.27 -8.99
CA TYR A 10 17.29 6.25 -9.14
C TYR A 10 16.18 6.75 -10.04
N SER A 11 15.93 6.04 -11.14
CA SER A 11 14.75 6.25 -11.97
C SER A 11 13.51 5.72 -11.24
N LEU A 12 12.67 6.60 -10.75
CA LEU A 12 11.40 6.22 -10.12
C LEU A 12 10.44 5.68 -11.21
N PRO A 13 9.80 4.52 -11.00
CA PRO A 13 8.77 4.04 -11.92
C PRO A 13 7.56 4.99 -11.89
N GLN A 14 6.83 5.08 -13.01
CA GLN A 14 5.61 5.91 -13.09
C GLN A 14 4.54 5.50 -12.04
N ARG A 15 4.55 4.24 -11.61
CA ARG A 15 3.67 3.72 -10.57
C ARG A 15 4.50 3.01 -9.53
N LEU A 16 4.28 3.40 -8.28
CA LEU A 16 4.99 2.86 -7.13
C LEU A 16 3.95 2.35 -6.11
N PRO A 17 4.12 1.14 -5.56
CA PRO A 17 3.30 0.72 -4.43
C PRO A 17 3.56 1.67 -3.25
N PHE A 18 2.55 1.89 -2.42
CA PHE A 18 2.70 2.71 -1.22
C PHE A 18 2.22 1.97 0.03
N ILE A 19 2.79 2.35 1.17
CA ILE A 19 2.43 1.87 2.50
C ILE A 19 1.94 3.06 3.32
N PRO A 20 0.67 3.05 3.78
CA PRO A 20 0.18 4.04 4.72
C PRO A 20 0.78 3.79 6.11
N LEU A 21 1.37 4.83 6.70
CA LEU A 21 1.99 4.82 8.02
C LEU A 21 1.12 5.59 9.02
N LYS A 22 0.95 5.01 10.21
CA LYS A 22 0.20 5.62 11.31
C LYS A 22 1.18 6.30 12.26
N GLY A 23 0.95 7.57 12.57
CA GLY A 23 1.68 8.30 13.61
C GLY A 23 3.16 8.62 13.30
N THR A 24 3.65 8.33 12.10
CA THR A 24 5.04 8.63 11.73
C THR A 24 5.20 9.03 10.26
N VAL A 25 6.22 9.85 10.00
CA VAL A 25 6.66 10.27 8.68
C VAL A 25 8.12 9.90 8.50
N ILE A 26 8.48 9.38 7.33
CA ILE A 26 9.86 9.04 7.01
C ILE A 26 10.48 10.20 6.26
N PHE A 27 11.66 10.64 6.67
CA PHE A 27 12.43 11.67 5.96
C PHE A 27 13.47 11.03 5.03
N PRO A 28 13.87 11.73 3.95
CA PRO A 28 15.02 11.32 3.16
C PRO A 28 16.28 11.13 4.01
N TYR A 29 17.11 10.16 3.62
CA TYR A 29 18.36 9.75 4.26
C TYR A 29 18.21 9.16 5.67
N VAL A 30 16.98 8.91 6.12
CA VAL A 30 16.71 8.28 7.41
C VAL A 30 16.51 6.78 7.22
N MET A 31 17.16 5.98 8.08
CA MET A 31 16.95 4.54 8.18
C MET A 31 16.06 4.21 9.38
N VAL A 32 14.95 3.52 9.15
CA VAL A 32 13.96 3.18 10.19
C VAL A 32 13.48 1.74 10.02
N PRO A 33 13.34 0.97 11.11
CA PRO A 33 12.64 -0.31 11.07
C PRO A 33 11.11 -0.11 11.06
N LEU A 34 10.41 -0.78 10.15
CA LEU A 34 8.96 -0.84 10.11
C LEU A 34 8.47 -2.25 10.42
N PHE A 35 7.48 -2.35 11.32
CA PHE A 35 6.81 -3.60 11.66
C PHE A 35 5.56 -3.75 10.80
N LEU A 36 5.52 -4.79 9.97
CA LEU A 36 4.43 -5.05 9.04
C LEU A 36 3.77 -6.39 9.38
N GLN A 37 2.44 -6.37 9.49
CA GLN A 37 1.62 -7.57 9.80
C GLN A 37 0.56 -7.87 8.72
N SER A 38 0.35 -6.95 7.77
CA SER A 38 -0.66 -7.15 6.71
C SER A 38 -0.19 -8.18 5.68
N LYS A 39 -0.93 -9.28 5.54
CA LYS A 39 -0.65 -10.33 4.55
C LYS A 39 -0.49 -9.78 3.13
N GLU A 40 -1.25 -8.75 2.77
CA GLU A 40 -1.18 -8.11 1.46
C GLU A 40 0.16 -7.39 1.27
N VAL A 41 0.56 -6.59 2.25
CA VAL A 41 1.85 -5.88 2.24
C VAL A 41 2.99 -6.89 2.22
N LEU A 42 2.94 -7.94 3.05
CA LEU A 42 3.93 -9.00 3.06
C LEU A 42 4.01 -9.70 1.69
N THR A 43 2.88 -9.95 1.03
CA THR A 43 2.86 -10.57 -0.30
C THR A 43 3.46 -9.63 -1.36
N LEU A 44 3.15 -8.33 -1.30
CA LEU A 44 3.73 -7.34 -2.20
C LEU A 44 5.25 -7.28 -2.07
N LEU A 45 5.76 -7.28 -0.83
CA LEU A 45 7.19 -7.23 -0.55
C LEU A 45 7.94 -8.51 -0.93
N ASN A 46 7.29 -9.68 -0.84
CA ASN A 46 7.90 -10.96 -1.21
C ASN A 46 7.89 -11.25 -2.73
N LYS A 47 7.02 -10.59 -3.51
CA LYS A 47 6.91 -10.84 -4.97
C LYS A 47 8.00 -10.12 -5.80
N SER A 48 8.64 -9.12 -5.24
CA SER A 48 9.77 -8.41 -5.84
C SER A 48 11.07 -8.90 -5.21
N ALA A 49 12.21 -8.82 -5.91
CA ALA A 49 13.52 -9.00 -5.28
C ALA A 49 13.60 -7.97 -4.13
N PRO A 50 13.53 -8.40 -2.87
CA PRO A 50 13.14 -7.52 -1.79
C PRO A 50 14.19 -6.43 -1.55
N GLU A 51 15.46 -6.80 -1.64
CA GLU A 51 16.57 -5.86 -1.61
C GLU A 51 16.47 -4.90 -2.81
N ASN A 52 16.50 -3.61 -2.50
CA ASN A 52 16.44 -2.52 -3.49
C ASN A 52 15.06 -2.26 -4.09
N SER A 53 14.03 -2.96 -3.62
CA SER A 53 12.64 -2.62 -3.98
C SER A 53 12.28 -1.24 -3.46
N LEU A 54 11.71 -0.41 -4.35
CA LEU A 54 11.23 0.93 -4.06
C LEU A 54 9.74 0.91 -3.73
N PHE A 55 9.33 1.70 -2.73
CA PHE A 55 7.93 1.90 -2.36
C PHE A 55 7.74 3.29 -1.75
N GLY A 56 6.51 3.82 -1.79
CA GLY A 56 6.16 5.10 -1.17
C GLY A 56 5.68 4.93 0.27
N CYS A 57 6.12 5.79 1.17
CA CYS A 57 5.56 5.91 2.51
C CYS A 57 4.67 7.14 2.58
N LEU A 58 3.43 6.97 3.05
CA LEU A 58 2.48 8.06 3.22
C LEU A 58 1.96 8.12 4.63
N TYR A 59 1.87 9.33 5.17
CA TYR A 59 1.19 9.50 6.44
C TYR A 59 -0.31 9.31 6.27
N GLN A 60 -0.88 8.47 7.11
CA GLN A 60 -2.32 8.33 7.27
C GLN A 60 -2.79 9.28 8.36
N ARG A 61 -3.85 10.05 8.11
CA ARG A 61 -4.48 10.90 9.11
C ARG A 61 -5.35 10.07 10.06
N PRO A 62 -5.50 10.49 11.33
CA PRO A 62 -6.54 9.96 12.21
C PRO A 62 -7.92 10.06 11.52
N PRO A 63 -8.82 9.07 11.71
CA PRO A 63 -8.81 8.01 12.73
C PRO A 63 -8.10 6.72 12.33
N PHE A 64 -7.27 6.74 11.28
CA PHE A 64 -6.52 5.57 10.78
C PHE A 64 -7.40 4.35 10.38
N PRO A 65 -8.39 4.54 9.48
CA PRO A 65 -9.22 3.45 8.98
C PRO A 65 -8.39 2.29 8.41
N LYS A 66 -8.95 1.08 8.44
CA LYS A 66 -8.27 -0.11 7.90
C LYS A 66 -7.96 0.03 6.41
N ASP A 67 -8.92 0.55 5.64
CA ASP A 67 -8.83 0.74 4.20
C ASP A 67 -8.86 2.25 3.87
N PRO A 68 -7.70 2.94 3.99
CA PRO A 68 -7.64 4.38 3.82
C PRO A 68 -8.05 4.81 2.41
N GLN A 69 -8.89 5.83 2.35
CA GLN A 69 -9.22 6.54 1.12
C GLN A 69 -8.16 7.63 0.84
N PRO A 70 -8.08 8.16 -0.40
CA PRO A 70 -7.13 9.22 -0.72
C PRO A 70 -7.18 10.42 0.22
N ARG A 71 -8.37 10.80 0.70
CA ARG A 71 -8.58 11.89 1.67
C ARG A 71 -7.94 11.60 3.04
N ASP A 72 -7.73 10.34 3.38
CA ASP A 72 -7.16 9.92 4.65
C ASP A 72 -5.63 9.94 4.61
N LEU A 73 -5.01 10.26 3.47
CA LEU A 73 -3.55 10.23 3.25
C LEU A 73 -2.99 11.61 2.93
N LEU A 74 -1.80 11.94 3.44
CA LEU A 74 -1.08 13.13 2.98
C LEU A 74 -0.64 12.95 1.52
N SER A 75 -0.74 14.02 0.73
CA SER A 75 -0.33 14.05 -0.68
C SER A 75 1.20 14.04 -0.84
N VAL A 76 1.93 14.43 0.20
CA VAL A 76 3.39 14.35 0.25
C VAL A 76 3.80 13.11 1.01
N GLY A 77 4.69 12.34 0.39
CA GLY A 77 5.28 11.13 0.94
C GLY A 77 6.78 11.09 0.74
N THR A 78 7.35 9.93 1.07
CA THR A 78 8.78 9.65 0.88
C THR A 78 8.94 8.33 0.16
N VAL A 79 9.68 8.32 -0.93
CA VAL A 79 10.12 7.08 -1.56
C VAL A 79 11.17 6.46 -0.66
N CYS A 80 10.98 5.19 -0.36
CA CYS A 80 11.84 4.40 0.48
C CYS A 80 12.35 3.18 -0.29
N ARG A 81 13.55 2.73 0.08
CA ARG A 81 14.14 1.47 -0.38
C ARG A 81 14.19 0.49 0.77
N ILE A 82 13.96 -0.77 0.46
CA ILE A 82 14.17 -1.85 1.43
C ILE A 82 15.66 -2.20 1.50
N LEU A 83 16.20 -2.17 2.70
CA LEU A 83 17.56 -2.61 3.01
C LEU A 83 17.59 -4.05 3.50
N GLN A 84 16.61 -4.46 4.33
CA GLN A 84 16.58 -5.80 4.92
C GLN A 84 15.16 -6.20 5.30
N LEU A 85 14.84 -7.50 5.15
CA LEU A 85 13.63 -8.11 5.71
C LEU A 85 13.99 -9.19 6.74
N VAL A 86 13.36 -9.12 7.90
CA VAL A 86 13.49 -10.11 8.97
C VAL A 86 12.11 -10.67 9.28
N LYS A 87 11.94 -11.99 9.11
CA LYS A 87 10.73 -12.69 9.53
C LYS A 87 10.71 -12.79 11.05
N LEU A 88 9.63 -12.34 11.68
CA LEU A 88 9.44 -12.44 13.12
C LEU A 88 8.68 -13.73 13.47
N PRO A 89 8.89 -14.31 14.66
CA PRO A 89 8.21 -15.55 15.08
C PRO A 89 6.69 -15.38 15.22
N ASN A 90 6.19 -14.16 15.35
CA ASN A 90 4.78 -13.81 15.58
C ASN A 90 3.96 -13.57 14.29
N ARG A 91 4.37 -14.14 13.15
CA ARG A 91 3.72 -13.96 11.82
C ARG A 91 3.82 -12.56 11.21
N GLY A 92 4.59 -11.65 11.82
CA GLY A 92 4.94 -10.35 11.25
C GLY A 92 6.30 -10.36 10.55
N MET A 93 6.66 -9.25 9.91
CA MET A 93 8.00 -8.99 9.40
C MET A 93 8.48 -7.62 9.87
N MET A 94 9.76 -7.54 10.24
CA MET A 94 10.46 -6.28 10.42
C MET A 94 11.20 -5.96 9.14
N VAL A 95 10.95 -4.78 8.58
CA VAL A 95 11.59 -4.31 7.35
C VAL A 95 12.44 -3.10 7.70
N LEU A 96 13.75 -3.18 7.45
CA LEU A 96 14.63 -2.03 7.54
C LEU A 96 14.57 -1.26 6.22
N ILE A 97 14.26 0.02 6.30
CA ILE A 97 14.04 0.86 5.13
C ILE A 97 14.94 2.10 5.18
N GLU A 98 15.30 2.62 4.02
CA GLU A 98 15.99 3.91 3.85
C GLU A 98 15.08 4.87 3.09
N GLY A 99 14.83 6.06 3.62
CA GLY A 99 14.18 7.14 2.88
C GLY A 99 15.12 7.72 1.83
N LEU A 100 14.67 7.86 0.58
CA LEU A 100 15.48 8.36 -0.53
C LEU A 100 15.14 9.80 -0.90
N SER A 101 13.86 10.09 -1.14
CA SER A 101 13.43 11.40 -1.61
C SER A 101 11.97 11.66 -1.27
N ARG A 102 11.59 12.95 -1.19
CA ARG A 102 10.18 13.34 -1.06
C ARG A 102 9.50 13.25 -2.41
N VAL A 103 8.24 12.83 -2.40
CA VAL A 103 7.39 12.76 -3.59
C VAL A 103 6.04 13.39 -3.33
N PHE A 104 5.49 14.00 -4.37
CA PHE A 104 4.11 14.47 -4.40
C PHE A 104 3.28 13.48 -5.20
N ILE A 105 2.17 13.01 -4.63
CA ILE A 105 1.29 12.07 -5.31
C ILE A 105 0.33 12.83 -6.19
N GLN A 106 0.34 12.46 -7.47
CA GLN A 106 -0.62 12.98 -8.46
C GLN A 106 -1.89 12.14 -8.51
N ASN A 107 -1.78 10.82 -8.39
CA ASN A 107 -2.93 9.91 -8.49
C ASN A 107 -2.76 8.67 -7.59
N LEU A 108 -3.85 8.27 -6.91
CA LEU A 108 -3.90 7.09 -6.04
C LEU A 108 -4.82 6.04 -6.66
N ILE A 109 -4.26 4.87 -6.96
CA ILE A 109 -5.02 3.71 -7.45
C ILE A 109 -5.17 2.73 -6.29
N LEU A 110 -6.36 2.69 -5.69
CA LEU A 110 -6.67 1.69 -4.68
C LEU A 110 -7.00 0.36 -5.36
N LYS A 111 -6.28 -0.71 -5.01
CA LYS A 111 -6.70 -2.07 -5.37
C LYS A 111 -7.92 -2.42 -4.53
N VAL A 112 -9.10 -2.24 -5.10
CA VAL A 112 -10.33 -2.84 -4.56
C VAL A 112 -10.21 -4.34 -4.76
N ASN A 113 -10.25 -5.12 -3.68
CA ASN A 113 -10.31 -6.56 -3.79
C ASN A 113 -11.71 -6.92 -4.34
N PRO A 114 -11.84 -7.46 -5.57
CA PRO A 114 -13.16 -7.65 -6.20
C PRO A 114 -14.05 -8.67 -5.47
N GLN A 115 -13.49 -9.43 -4.51
CA GLN A 115 -14.22 -10.45 -3.77
C GLN A 115 -15.16 -9.91 -2.67
N SER A 116 -15.11 -8.62 -2.33
CA SER A 116 -16.04 -8.01 -1.34
C SER A 116 -17.16 -7.17 -1.94
N ALA A 117 -17.26 -7.06 -3.27
CA ALA A 117 -18.20 -6.15 -3.95
C ALA A 117 -19.32 -6.84 -4.74
N ILE A 118 -19.40 -8.18 -4.74
CA ILE A 118 -20.48 -8.94 -5.38
C ILE A 118 -21.03 -9.98 -4.41
N SER A 119 -21.80 -9.52 -3.43
CA SER A 119 -23.03 -10.26 -3.11
C SER A 119 -24.04 -9.77 -4.12
N PRO A 120 -24.49 -10.61 -5.09
CA PRO A 120 -25.66 -10.24 -5.88
C PRO A 120 -26.78 -10.04 -4.88
N SER A 121 -27.34 -8.83 -4.80
CA SER A 121 -28.62 -8.65 -4.15
C SER A 121 -29.61 -9.49 -4.92
N GLN A 122 -29.86 -10.73 -4.48
CA GLN A 122 -31.01 -11.50 -4.93
C GLN A 122 -32.23 -10.70 -4.50
N ARG A 123 -32.73 -9.87 -5.41
CA ARG A 123 -34.11 -9.39 -5.36
C ARG A 123 -34.95 -10.63 -5.60
N ALA A 124 -35.26 -11.34 -4.51
CA ALA A 124 -36.27 -12.40 -4.53
C ALA A 124 -37.56 -11.79 -5.08
N LEU A 125 -38.05 -12.34 -6.18
CA LEU A 125 -39.42 -12.09 -6.59
C LEU A 125 -40.33 -12.58 -5.45
N PRO A 126 -41.33 -11.81 -5.02
CA PRO A 126 -42.27 -12.27 -4.00
C PRO A 126 -42.94 -13.57 -4.49
N PRO A 127 -43.17 -14.56 -3.60
CA PRO A 127 -43.80 -15.82 -3.99
C PRO A 127 -45.19 -15.53 -4.57
N GLY A 128 -45.42 -15.93 -5.83
CA GLY A 128 -46.74 -15.89 -6.46
C GLY A 128 -46.84 -15.24 -7.85
N GLN A 129 -45.80 -14.63 -8.40
CA GLN A 129 -45.86 -14.09 -9.77
C GLN A 129 -45.20 -15.03 -10.79
N LYS A 130 -46.01 -15.67 -11.64
CA LYS A 130 -45.55 -16.37 -12.84
C LYS A 130 -45.08 -15.35 -13.89
N PRO A 131 -43.92 -15.55 -14.55
CA PRO A 131 -43.47 -14.68 -15.62
C PRO A 131 -44.42 -14.76 -16.83
N LEU A 132 -44.87 -13.61 -17.34
CA LEU A 132 -45.84 -13.49 -18.43
C LEU A 132 -45.24 -13.61 -19.84
N TRP A 133 -44.08 -14.25 -19.99
CA TRP A 133 -43.51 -14.55 -21.31
C TRP A 133 -43.35 -16.06 -21.47
N GLY A 134 -44.33 -16.65 -22.16
CA GLY A 134 -44.43 -18.06 -22.50
C GLY A 134 -45.63 -18.28 -23.41
N GLY A 135 -45.58 -17.68 -24.61
CA GLY A 135 -46.49 -17.96 -25.71
C GLY A 135 -45.72 -18.63 -26.83
N ALA A 136 -45.95 -19.93 -27.01
CA ALA A 136 -45.89 -20.70 -28.26
C ALA A 136 -46.39 -22.11 -27.94
#